data_AF-A0A8H7GML3-F1
#
_entry.id   AF-A0A8H7GML3-F1
#
_cell.length_a   1.000
_cell.length_b   1.000
_cell.length_c   1.000
_cell.angle_alpha   90.00
_cell.angle_beta   90.00
_cell.angle_gamma   90.00
#
_symmetry.space_group_name_H-M   'P 1'
#
loop_
_entity.id
_entity.type
_entity.pdbx_description
1 polymer ?
#
loop_
_entity_poly.entity_id
_entity_poly.type
_entity_poly.pdbx_seq_one_letter_code
_entity_poly.pdbx_strand_id
1 'polypeptide(L)'
;MSEKTSTDQYGRKQWDVEAYAAEAQHGSKNQSKTPENDALKRKLKLQTFVDHRADLLGQAVDAVGTHTLVGGEKTTLTYGRNKRFGFSCPTCDLSFRDTLALVDHLNSPQHLHNVQKLLGNDFGTGEDLEGGVRRASKAQVLQTIEELVKRLLREKSTQDDVLSLQERVRRRLEFEKKKAQKRRERKKKNVVSEEVETEMGKLMGFEGFGSTKSG
;
A
#
# COMPACT_ATOMS: atom_id res chain seq x y z
N MET A 1 -36.82 13.51 -20.52
CA MET A 1 -37.13 12.32 -19.70
C MET A 1 -38.49 11.83 -20.15
N SER A 2 -38.59 10.65 -20.76
CA SER A 2 -39.91 10.10 -21.14
C SER A 2 -40.78 9.95 -19.89
N GLU A 3 -42.03 10.36 -20.00
CA GLU A 3 -43.03 10.17 -18.95
C GLU A 3 -43.29 8.67 -18.80
N LYS A 4 -42.83 8.08 -17.68
CA LYS A 4 -42.91 6.65 -17.39
C LYS A 4 -44.32 6.16 -17.03
N THR A 5 -45.30 7.02 -17.22
CA THR A 5 -46.70 6.78 -16.89
C THR A 5 -47.54 7.25 -18.06
N SER A 6 -48.21 6.33 -18.74
CA SER A 6 -49.25 6.67 -19.70
C SER A 6 -50.59 6.78 -19.00
N THR A 7 -51.51 7.56 -19.57
CA THR A 7 -52.86 7.71 -19.02
C THR A 7 -53.83 7.01 -19.95
N ASP A 8 -54.62 6.09 -19.40
CA ASP A 8 -55.64 5.35 -20.14
C ASP A 8 -56.79 6.27 -20.60
N GLN A 9 -57.64 5.82 -21.54
CA GLN A 9 -58.80 6.59 -22.04
C GLN A 9 -59.75 7.03 -20.93
N TYR A 10 -59.71 6.35 -19.78
CA TYR A 10 -60.51 6.65 -18.58
C TYR A 10 -59.77 7.51 -17.53
N GLY A 11 -58.63 8.12 -17.87
CA GLY A 11 -57.87 8.99 -16.96
C GLY A 11 -57.06 8.25 -15.88
N ARG A 12 -56.95 6.92 -15.97
CA ARG A 12 -56.17 6.11 -15.02
C ARG A 12 -54.70 6.12 -15.42
N LYS A 13 -53.80 6.41 -14.47
CA LYS A 13 -52.36 6.29 -14.68
C LYS A 13 -51.98 4.82 -14.74
N GLN A 14 -51.40 4.41 -15.85
CA GLN A 14 -50.83 3.09 -16.05
C GLN A 14 -49.35 3.21 -16.36
N TRP A 15 -48.60 2.15 -16.07
CA TRP A 15 -47.17 2.12 -16.34
C TRP A 15 -46.98 1.84 -17.82
N ASP A 16 -46.11 2.60 -18.46
CA ASP A 16 -45.78 2.37 -19.86
C ASP A 16 -44.82 1.17 -19.96
N VAL A 17 -45.38 0.00 -20.28
CA VAL A 17 -44.65 -1.27 -20.35
C VAL A 17 -43.54 -1.20 -21.39
N GLU A 18 -43.74 -0.48 -22.50
CA GLU A 18 -42.77 -0.36 -23.58
C GLU A 18 -41.59 0.52 -23.17
N ALA A 19 -41.86 1.65 -22.52
CA ALA A 19 -40.82 2.52 -21.99
C ALA A 19 -39.96 1.81 -20.93
N TYR A 20 -40.58 1.03 -20.04
CA TYR A 20 -39.86 0.23 -19.05
C TYR A 20 -39.10 -0.95 -19.69
N ALA A 21 -39.65 -1.61 -20.71
CA ALA A 21 -38.97 -2.67 -21.43
C ALA A 21 -37.74 -2.14 -22.20
N ALA A 22 -37.87 -0.99 -22.86
CA ALA A 22 -36.77 -0.30 -23.52
C ALA A 22 -35.71 0.14 -22.50
N GLU A 23 -36.10 0.71 -21.36
CA GLU A 23 -35.16 1.09 -20.30
C GLU A 23 -34.45 -0.12 -19.68
N ALA A 24 -35.10 -1.28 -19.53
CA ALA A 24 -34.46 -2.50 -19.08
C ALA A 24 -33.41 -3.01 -20.10
N GLN A 25 -33.72 -2.94 -21.40
CA GLN A 25 -32.80 -3.34 -22.47
C GLN A 25 -31.62 -2.35 -22.64
N HIS A 26 -31.87 -1.05 -22.51
CA HIS A 26 -30.86 0.00 -22.65
C HIS A 26 -30.06 0.27 -21.36
N GLY A 27 -30.67 0.08 -20.18
CA GLY A 27 -30.08 0.31 -18.87
C GLY A 27 -28.91 -0.61 -18.57
N SER A 28 -28.99 -1.88 -19.01
CA SER A 28 -27.87 -2.83 -18.95
C SER A 28 -26.62 -2.31 -19.67
N LYS A 29 -26.79 -1.66 -20.82
CA LYS A 29 -25.68 -1.12 -21.63
C LYS A 29 -25.13 0.19 -21.07
N ASN A 30 -25.99 1.02 -20.49
CA ASN A 30 -25.61 2.35 -19.99
C ASN A 30 -24.95 2.34 -18.60
N GLN A 31 -25.25 1.37 -17.72
CA GLN A 31 -24.58 1.27 -16.41
C GLN A 31 -23.06 1.13 -16.52
N SER A 32 -22.55 0.51 -17.59
CA SER A 32 -21.12 0.31 -17.82
C SER A 32 -20.34 1.57 -18.20
N LYS A 33 -21.04 2.66 -18.58
CA LYS A 33 -20.48 3.89 -19.18
C LYS A 33 -20.65 5.13 -18.31
N THR A 34 -20.76 4.98 -16.99
CA THR A 34 -20.71 6.16 -16.11
C THR A 34 -19.27 6.69 -16.05
N PRO A 35 -19.06 8.03 -16.02
CA PRO A 35 -17.72 8.62 -16.03
C PRO A 35 -16.88 8.21 -14.81
N GLU A 36 -17.52 7.95 -13.67
CA GLU A 36 -16.88 7.44 -12.46
C GLU A 36 -16.29 6.04 -12.67
N ASN A 37 -17.02 5.16 -13.35
CA ASN A 37 -16.54 3.82 -13.67
C ASN A 37 -15.35 3.88 -14.63
N ASP A 38 -15.35 4.81 -15.59
CA ASP A 38 -14.20 4.98 -16.49
C ASP A 38 -12.98 5.59 -15.79
N ALA A 39 -13.17 6.48 -14.82
CA ALA A 39 -12.09 6.98 -13.99
C ALA A 39 -11.49 5.87 -13.11
N LEU A 40 -12.34 5.02 -12.51
CA LEU A 40 -11.92 3.85 -11.75
C LEU A 40 -11.16 2.85 -12.64
N LYS A 41 -11.66 2.56 -13.85
CA LYS A 41 -10.96 1.71 -14.83
C LYS A 41 -9.58 2.27 -15.19
N ARG A 42 -9.45 3.58 -15.39
CA ARG A 42 -8.15 4.21 -15.67
C ARG A 42 -7.17 4.06 -14.50
N LYS A 43 -7.64 4.29 -13.27
CA LYS A 43 -6.82 4.08 -12.06
C LYS A 43 -6.38 2.62 -11.92
N LEU A 44 -7.33 1.70 -12.07
CA LEU A 44 -7.09 0.26 -12.00
C LEU A 44 -6.08 -0.24 -13.05
N LYS A 45 -6.09 0.33 -14.27
CA LYS A 45 -5.12 -0.03 -15.31
C LYS A 45 -3.68 0.40 -15.01
N LEU A 46 -3.51 1.43 -14.18
CA LEU A 46 -2.19 1.98 -13.83
C LEU A 46 -1.57 1.31 -12.60
N GLN A 47 -2.37 0.58 -11.82
CA GLN A 47 -1.98 0.02 -10.54
C GLN A 47 -1.85 -1.50 -10.59
N THR A 48 -0.95 -2.04 -9.78
CA THR A 48 -0.97 -3.49 -9.52
C THR A 48 -2.13 -3.83 -8.59
N PHE A 49 -2.52 -5.10 -8.56
CA PHE A 49 -3.57 -5.57 -7.64
C PHE A 49 -3.25 -5.26 -6.17
N VAL A 50 -1.97 -5.38 -5.79
CA VAL A 50 -1.51 -5.09 -4.42
C VAL A 50 -1.60 -3.60 -4.11
N ASP A 51 -1.21 -2.74 -5.06
CA ASP A 51 -1.30 -1.29 -4.90
C ASP A 51 -2.77 -0.85 -4.76
N HIS A 52 -3.66 -1.38 -5.60
CA HIS A 52 -5.09 -1.09 -5.52
C HIS A 52 -5.69 -1.51 -4.16
N ARG A 53 -5.29 -2.68 -3.64
CA ARG A 53 -5.71 -3.12 -2.30
C ARG A 53 -5.20 -2.16 -1.21
N ALA A 54 -3.94 -1.75 -1.29
CA ALA A 54 -3.35 -0.80 -0.34
C ALA A 54 -4.09 0.54 -0.37
N ASP A 55 -4.42 1.05 -1.56
CA ASP A 55 -5.17 2.28 -1.73
C ASP A 55 -6.58 2.20 -1.13
N LEU A 56 -7.30 1.09 -1.32
CA LEU A 56 -8.62 0.89 -0.73
C LEU A 56 -8.56 0.86 0.81
N LEU A 57 -7.52 0.22 1.37
CA LEU A 57 -7.29 0.23 2.81
C LEU A 57 -6.92 1.63 3.32
N GLY A 58 -6.09 2.37 2.57
CA GLY A 58 -5.77 3.77 2.86
C GLY A 58 -7.02 4.65 2.92
N GLN A 59 -7.89 4.55 1.91
CA GLN A 59 -9.17 5.26 1.89
C GLN A 59 -10.06 4.91 3.08
N ALA A 60 -10.08 3.63 3.49
CA ALA A 60 -10.84 3.20 4.66
C ALA A 60 -10.28 3.81 5.97
N VAL A 61 -8.96 3.91 6.10
CA VAL A 61 -8.31 4.55 7.25
C VAL A 61 -8.57 6.05 7.26
N ASP A 62 -8.46 6.72 6.11
CA ASP A 62 -8.69 8.16 5.96
C ASP A 62 -10.16 8.54 6.22
N ALA A 63 -11.10 7.62 5.99
CA ALA A 63 -12.52 7.83 6.26
C ALA A 63 -12.88 7.80 7.77
N VAL A 64 -11.94 7.43 8.65
CA VAL A 64 -12.19 7.38 10.09
C VAL A 64 -12.35 8.81 10.64
N GLY A 65 -13.53 9.11 11.20
CA GLY A 65 -13.82 10.39 11.85
C GLY A 65 -14.27 11.52 10.91
N THR A 66 -14.37 11.28 9.60
CA THR A 66 -14.77 12.30 8.62
C THR A 66 -16.29 12.39 8.43
N HIS A 67 -17.00 11.28 8.62
CA HIS A 67 -18.44 11.20 8.35
C HIS A 67 -19.28 11.59 9.56
N THR A 68 -19.95 12.74 9.48
CA THR A 68 -21.03 13.13 10.41
C THR A 68 -22.38 12.81 9.78
N LEU A 69 -23.18 11.98 10.46
CA LEU A 69 -24.52 11.63 10.00
C LEU A 69 -25.48 12.78 10.29
N VAL A 70 -25.52 13.79 9.42
CA VAL A 70 -26.60 14.78 9.44
C VAL A 70 -27.87 14.08 8.97
N GLY A 71 -28.85 13.90 9.86
CA GLY A 71 -30.11 13.20 9.59
C GLY A 71 -30.87 13.79 8.41
N GLY A 72 -30.59 13.27 7.22
CA GLY A 72 -31.17 13.69 5.96
C GLY A 72 -31.84 12.48 5.33
N GLU A 73 -33.16 12.56 5.26
CA GLU A 73 -34.13 11.79 4.48
C GLU A 73 -33.85 10.30 4.26
N LYS A 74 -34.69 9.48 4.91
CA LYS A 74 -34.91 8.03 4.79
C LYS A 74 -34.30 7.37 3.54
N THR A 75 -33.00 7.05 3.55
CA THR A 75 -32.49 5.93 2.76
C THR A 75 -32.73 4.66 3.58
N THR A 76 -33.85 4.00 3.32
CA THR A 76 -34.21 2.69 3.91
C THR A 76 -33.30 1.54 3.46
N LEU A 77 -32.29 1.82 2.65
CA LEU A 77 -31.39 0.82 2.09
C LEU A 77 -30.29 0.49 3.10
N THR A 78 -30.39 -0.71 3.67
CA THR A 78 -29.41 -1.30 4.59
C THR A 78 -28.07 -1.61 3.90
N TYR A 79 -28.04 -1.62 2.57
CA TYR A 79 -26.93 -2.05 1.72
C TYR A 79 -26.84 -1.22 0.43
N GLY A 80 -25.63 -0.97 -0.07
CA GLY A 80 -25.36 -0.36 -1.38
C GLY A 80 -24.74 1.04 -1.36
N ARG A 81 -24.55 1.62 -2.55
CA ARG A 81 -23.88 2.90 -2.83
C ARG A 81 -24.43 4.12 -2.09
N ASN A 82 -25.71 4.09 -1.73
CA ASN A 82 -26.41 5.21 -1.10
C ASN A 82 -26.42 5.13 0.44
N LYS A 83 -25.68 4.18 1.03
CA LYS A 83 -25.53 4.12 2.48
C LYS A 83 -24.50 5.16 2.91
N ARG A 84 -24.94 6.11 3.74
CA ARG A 84 -24.14 7.23 4.22
C ARG A 84 -23.16 6.86 5.36
N PHE A 85 -23.12 5.58 5.72
CA PHE A 85 -22.40 5.09 6.90
C PHE A 85 -21.70 3.77 6.61
N GLY A 86 -20.42 3.69 6.98
CA GLY A 86 -19.57 2.51 6.89
C GLY A 86 -18.45 2.64 5.86
N PHE A 87 -17.63 1.60 5.76
CA PHE A 87 -16.58 1.49 4.75
C PHE A 87 -17.19 1.11 3.40
N SER A 88 -16.92 1.89 2.37
CA SER A 88 -17.43 1.62 1.03
C SER A 88 -16.35 1.00 0.13
N CYS A 89 -16.78 0.05 -0.71
CA CYS A 89 -15.97 -0.47 -1.79
C CYS A 89 -16.38 0.21 -3.10
N PRO A 90 -15.53 1.04 -3.71
CA PRO A 90 -15.89 1.82 -4.91
C PRO A 90 -16.01 0.97 -6.17
N THR A 91 -15.47 -0.26 -6.18
CA THR A 91 -15.56 -1.16 -7.34
C THR A 91 -16.85 -1.98 -7.36
N CYS A 92 -17.39 -2.32 -6.19
CA CYS A 92 -18.59 -3.15 -6.05
C CYS A 92 -19.82 -2.34 -5.60
N ASP A 93 -19.67 -1.05 -5.30
CA ASP A 93 -20.76 -0.19 -4.82
C ASP A 93 -21.42 -0.71 -3.52
N LEU A 94 -20.64 -1.41 -2.69
CA LEU A 94 -21.08 -2.02 -1.43
C LEU A 94 -20.55 -1.24 -0.23
N SER A 95 -21.35 -1.22 0.84
CA SER A 95 -21.01 -0.54 2.10
C SER A 95 -21.06 -1.53 3.26
N PHE A 96 -19.97 -1.57 4.02
CA PHE A 96 -19.74 -2.48 5.14
C PHE A 96 -19.69 -1.71 6.46
N ARG A 97 -20.21 -2.33 7.52
CA ARG A 97 -20.18 -1.72 8.86
C ARG A 97 -18.81 -1.86 9.52
N ASP A 98 -18.14 -2.98 9.28
CA ASP A 98 -16.91 -3.37 9.95
C ASP A 98 -15.74 -3.46 8.96
N THR A 99 -14.52 -3.25 9.45
CA THR A 99 -13.28 -3.37 8.66
C THR A 99 -13.02 -4.80 8.23
N LEU A 100 -13.31 -5.78 9.09
CA LEU A 100 -13.12 -7.20 8.78
C LEU A 100 -14.03 -7.63 7.62
N ALA A 101 -15.30 -7.23 7.66
CA ALA A 101 -16.24 -7.50 6.57
C ALA A 101 -15.81 -6.87 5.24
N LEU A 102 -15.20 -5.68 5.28
CA LEU A 102 -14.59 -5.07 4.10
C LEU A 102 -13.43 -5.91 3.57
N VAL A 103 -12.50 -6.31 4.44
CA VAL A 103 -11.31 -7.11 4.04
C VAL A 103 -11.72 -8.47 3.48
N ASP A 104 -12.69 -9.13 4.09
CA ASP A 104 -13.24 -10.39 3.60
C ASP A 104 -13.91 -10.20 2.24
N HIS A 105 -14.62 -9.10 2.03
CA HIS A 105 -15.17 -8.75 0.73
C HIS A 105 -14.07 -8.54 -0.32
N LEU A 106 -13.00 -7.78 -0.01
CA LEU A 106 -11.88 -7.57 -0.94
C LEU A 106 -11.18 -8.88 -1.34
N ASN A 107 -11.15 -9.86 -0.42
CA ASN A 107 -10.62 -11.20 -0.68
C ASN A 107 -11.61 -12.13 -1.39
N SER A 108 -12.89 -11.78 -1.43
CA SER A 108 -13.93 -12.64 -1.99
C SER A 108 -13.78 -12.77 -3.52
N PRO A 109 -14.11 -13.93 -4.11
CA PRO A 109 -14.04 -14.13 -5.55
C PRO A 109 -14.97 -13.19 -6.33
N GLN A 110 -16.07 -12.76 -5.71
CA GLN A 110 -17.01 -11.82 -6.30
C GLN A 110 -16.36 -10.46 -6.55
N HIS A 111 -15.59 -9.95 -5.59
CA HIS A 111 -14.85 -8.71 -5.74
C HIS A 111 -13.79 -8.83 -6.83
N LEU A 112 -12.97 -9.90 -6.78
CA LEU A 112 -11.91 -10.14 -7.77
C LEU A 112 -12.46 -10.20 -9.19
N HIS A 113 -13.59 -10.90 -9.37
CA HIS A 113 -14.26 -11.00 -10.66
C HIS A 113 -14.81 -9.64 -11.16
N ASN A 114 -15.36 -8.81 -10.28
CA ASN A 114 -15.81 -7.47 -10.65
C ASN A 114 -14.64 -6.57 -11.03
N VAL A 115 -13.53 -6.65 -10.32
CA VAL A 115 -12.31 -5.92 -10.66
C VAL A 115 -11.77 -6.40 -12.02
N GLN A 116 -11.72 -7.70 -12.29
CA GLN A 116 -11.32 -8.26 -13.59
C GLN A 116 -12.23 -7.77 -14.72
N LYS A 117 -13.55 -7.77 -14.51
CA LYS A 117 -14.53 -7.21 -15.47
C LYS A 117 -14.26 -5.74 -15.79
N LEU A 118 -13.82 -4.95 -14.81
CA LEU A 118 -13.48 -3.54 -15.01
C LEU A 118 -12.17 -3.37 -15.78
N LEU A 119 -11.13 -4.16 -15.49
CA LEU A 119 -9.86 -4.07 -16.23
C LEU A 119 -9.97 -4.60 -17.67
N GLY A 120 -10.83 -5.59 -17.91
CA GLY A 120 -10.97 -6.24 -19.22
C GLY A 120 -9.80 -7.15 -19.58
N ASN A 121 -8.86 -7.35 -18.65
CA ASN A 121 -7.72 -8.24 -18.79
C ASN A 121 -7.76 -9.24 -17.64
N ASP A 122 -7.40 -10.49 -17.95
CA ASP A 122 -7.01 -11.43 -16.91
C ASP A 122 -5.80 -10.85 -16.19
N PHE A 123 -5.76 -10.92 -14.85
CA PHE A 123 -4.64 -10.47 -14.03
C PHE A 123 -3.40 -11.37 -14.25
N GLY A 124 -2.87 -11.42 -15.48
CA GLY A 124 -1.80 -12.31 -15.94
C GLY A 124 -2.25 -13.34 -16.98
N THR A 125 -1.41 -13.60 -17.96
CA THR A 125 -1.51 -14.74 -18.89
C THR A 125 -0.84 -15.95 -18.24
N GLY A 126 -1.60 -16.95 -17.80
CA GLY A 126 -1.05 -18.19 -17.22
C GLY A 126 -2.14 -19.16 -16.73
N GLU A 127 -1.80 -20.45 -16.63
CA GLU A 127 -2.71 -21.49 -16.13
C GLU A 127 -3.09 -21.24 -14.66
N ASP A 128 -4.39 -21.21 -14.40
CA ASP A 128 -4.95 -21.10 -13.05
C ASP A 128 -4.89 -22.47 -12.36
N LEU A 129 -4.16 -22.57 -11.24
CA LEU A 129 -4.17 -23.76 -10.38
C LEU A 129 -5.43 -23.78 -9.51
N GLU A 130 -5.78 -24.95 -8.97
CA GLU A 130 -6.84 -25.09 -7.97
C GLU A 130 -6.58 -24.15 -6.78
N GLY A 131 -7.51 -23.22 -6.54
CA GLY A 131 -7.37 -22.16 -5.54
C GLY A 131 -7.05 -20.76 -6.10
N GLY A 132 -6.96 -20.60 -7.43
CA GLY A 132 -6.85 -19.28 -8.07
C GLY A 132 -5.49 -18.60 -7.93
N VAL A 133 -4.47 -19.34 -7.49
CA VAL A 133 -3.08 -18.86 -7.40
C VAL A 133 -2.30 -19.32 -8.62
N ARG A 134 -1.85 -18.35 -9.43
CA ARG A 134 -1.10 -18.60 -10.68
C ARG A 134 0.34 -19.00 -10.41
N ARG A 135 0.88 -19.94 -11.20
CA ARG A 135 2.29 -20.33 -11.12
C ARG A 135 3.16 -19.32 -11.88
N ALA A 136 4.04 -18.62 -11.17
CA ALA A 136 4.99 -17.70 -11.80
C ALA A 136 6.10 -18.47 -12.55
N SER A 137 6.47 -18.01 -13.75
CA SER A 137 7.62 -18.55 -14.48
C SER A 137 8.94 -18.03 -13.89
N LYS A 138 10.03 -18.80 -14.03
CA LYS A 138 11.36 -18.39 -13.54
C LYS A 138 11.79 -17.03 -14.13
N ALA A 139 11.53 -16.81 -15.42
CA ALA A 139 11.85 -15.56 -16.09
C ALA A 139 11.08 -14.36 -15.51
N GLN A 140 9.78 -14.54 -15.23
CA GLN A 140 8.94 -13.51 -14.63
C GLN A 140 9.40 -13.16 -13.20
N VAL A 141 9.83 -14.16 -12.42
CA VAL A 141 10.40 -13.93 -11.09
C VAL A 141 11.68 -13.11 -11.17
N LEU A 142 12.58 -13.41 -12.10
CA LEU A 142 13.81 -12.62 -12.27
C LEU A 142 13.50 -11.17 -12.67
N GLN A 143 12.60 -10.95 -13.63
CA GLN A 143 12.20 -9.61 -14.06
C GLN A 143 11.58 -8.80 -12.93
N THR A 144 10.66 -9.40 -12.17
CA THR A 144 10.01 -8.73 -11.03
C THR A 144 11.01 -8.39 -9.92
N ILE A 145 11.95 -9.28 -9.61
CA ILE A 145 13.03 -8.99 -8.65
C ILE A 145 13.88 -7.81 -9.13
N GLU A 146 14.30 -7.80 -10.39
CA GLU A 146 15.08 -6.70 -10.96
C GLU A 146 14.33 -5.36 -10.89
N GLU A 147 13.03 -5.36 -11.20
CA GLU A 147 12.18 -4.17 -11.11
C GLU A 147 12.05 -3.67 -9.67
N LEU A 148 11.83 -4.56 -8.70
CA LEU A 148 11.74 -4.24 -7.29
C LEU A 148 13.06 -3.65 -6.78
N VAL A 149 14.21 -4.24 -7.15
CA VAL A 149 15.53 -3.70 -6.81
C VAL A 149 15.72 -2.31 -7.41
N LYS A 150 15.35 -2.10 -8.69
CA LYS A 150 15.40 -0.78 -9.33
C LYS A 150 14.49 0.24 -8.65
N ARG A 151 13.31 -0.15 -8.13
CA ARG A 151 12.42 0.73 -7.36
C ARG A 151 13.05 1.11 -6.01
N LEU A 152 13.56 0.13 -5.27
CA LEU A 152 14.23 0.36 -3.98
C LEU A 152 15.47 1.26 -4.10
N LEU A 153 16.26 1.10 -5.17
CA LEU A 153 17.42 1.98 -5.42
C LEU A 153 16.98 3.42 -5.71
N ARG A 154 15.89 3.61 -6.47
CA ARG A 154 15.33 4.93 -6.74
C ARG A 154 14.81 5.60 -5.47
N GLU A 155 14.04 4.89 -4.65
CA GLU A 155 13.54 5.40 -3.37
C GLU A 155 14.67 5.75 -2.39
N LYS A 156 15.74 4.94 -2.34
CA LYS A 156 16.93 5.28 -1.54
C LYS A 156 17.63 6.51 -2.06
N SER A 157 17.80 6.64 -3.39
CA SER A 157 18.44 7.83 -3.97
C SER A 157 17.65 9.11 -3.69
N THR A 158 16.31 9.06 -3.78
CA THR A 158 15.47 10.22 -3.46
C THR A 158 15.50 10.53 -1.98
N GLN A 159 15.52 9.52 -1.10
CA GLN A 159 15.68 9.75 0.34
C GLN A 159 17.05 10.38 0.67
N ASP A 160 18.13 9.89 0.06
CA ASP A 160 19.47 10.45 0.26
C ASP A 160 19.62 11.88 -0.29
N ASP A 161 18.87 12.23 -1.35
CA ASP A 161 18.81 13.58 -1.89
C ASP A 161 17.94 14.53 -1.05
N VAL A 162 16.84 14.03 -0.45
CA VAL A 162 15.93 14.79 0.43
C VAL A 162 16.54 15.05 1.81
N LEU A 163 17.53 14.26 2.25
CA LEU A 163 18.34 14.62 3.42
C LEU A 163 19.04 15.96 3.15
N SER A 164 18.56 17.00 3.83
CA SER A 164 19.10 18.35 3.79
C SER A 164 20.62 18.30 3.92
N LEU A 165 21.31 19.19 3.20
CA LEU A 165 22.77 19.32 3.28
C LEU A 165 23.24 19.43 4.74
N GLN A 166 22.42 20.02 5.62
CA GLN A 166 22.64 20.08 7.07
C GLN A 166 22.61 18.71 7.77
N GLU A 167 21.70 17.82 7.39
CA GLU A 167 21.61 16.46 7.96
C GLU A 167 22.78 15.59 7.50
N ARG A 168 23.24 15.75 6.25
CA ARG A 168 24.47 15.11 5.75
C ARG A 168 25.69 15.57 6.53
N VAL A 169 25.83 16.88 6.81
CA VAL A 169 26.92 17.41 7.63
C VAL A 169 26.83 16.91 9.08
N ARG A 170 25.64 16.86 9.68
CA ARG A 170 25.45 16.31 11.04
C ARG A 170 25.85 14.84 11.13
N ARG A 171 25.41 14.00 10.19
CA ARG A 171 25.80 12.57 10.13
C ARG A 171 27.31 12.40 9.94
N ARG A 172 27.96 13.24 9.14
CA ARG A 172 29.42 13.23 8.95
C ARG A 172 30.16 13.55 10.26
N LEU A 173 29.73 14.59 10.97
CA LEU A 173 30.29 14.99 12.26
C LEU A 173 30.09 13.92 13.34
N GLU A 174 28.93 13.27 13.38
CA GLU A 174 28.67 12.15 14.29
C GLU A 174 29.55 10.94 14.00
N PHE A 175 29.77 10.63 12.73
CA PHE A 175 30.66 9.56 12.31
C PHE A 175 32.12 9.84 12.71
N GLU A 176 32.59 11.07 12.52
CA GLU A 176 33.92 11.51 12.96
C GLU A 176 34.08 11.47 14.48
N LYS A 177 33.07 11.93 15.24
CA LYS A 177 33.04 11.84 16.71
C LYS A 177 33.11 10.39 17.19
N LYS A 178 32.31 9.49 16.61
CA LYS A 178 32.33 8.05 16.94
C LYS A 178 33.68 7.41 16.60
N LYS A 179 34.30 7.79 15.47
CA LYS A 179 35.63 7.29 15.09
C LYS A 179 36.72 7.82 16.04
N ALA A 180 36.63 9.07 16.47
CA ALA A 180 37.53 9.66 17.46
C ALA A 180 37.38 9.01 18.84
N GLN A 181 36.15 8.74 19.28
CA GLN A 181 35.86 8.00 20.52
C GLN A 181 36.44 6.59 20.48
N LYS A 182 36.21 5.82 19.41
CA LYS A 182 36.82 4.48 19.25
C LYS A 182 38.34 4.52 19.25
N ARG A 183 38.96 5.55 18.66
CA ARG A 183 40.42 5.75 18.71
C ARG A 183 40.90 6.08 20.13
N ARG A 184 40.17 6.91 20.87
CA ARG A 184 40.48 7.24 22.27
C ARG A 184 40.31 6.02 23.18
N GLU A 185 39.28 5.21 22.98
CA GLU A 185 39.08 3.95 23.71
C GLU A 185 40.19 2.94 23.43
N ARG A 186 40.63 2.82 22.17
CA ARG A 186 41.79 1.98 21.82
C ARG A 186 43.08 2.49 22.47
N LYS A 187 43.32 3.81 22.47
CA LYS A 187 44.46 4.40 23.16
C LYS A 187 44.40 4.19 24.67
N LYS A 188 43.23 4.36 25.30
CA LYS A 188 43.06 4.09 26.74
C LYS A 188 43.28 2.61 27.07
N LYS A 189 42.80 1.69 26.23
CA LYS A 189 43.07 0.25 26.40
C LYS A 189 44.56 -0.07 26.28
N ASN A 190 45.27 0.53 25.33
CA ASN A 190 46.72 0.35 25.19
C ASN A 190 47.51 0.95 26.37
N VAL A 191 47.13 2.12 26.86
CA VAL A 191 47.81 2.75 28.01
C VAL A 191 47.57 1.94 29.29
N VAL A 192 46.33 1.47 29.51
CA VAL A 192 46.04 0.59 30.67
C VAL A 192 46.74 -0.77 30.54
N SER A 193 46.89 -1.33 29.33
CA SER A 193 47.68 -2.56 29.17
C SER A 193 49.18 -2.32 29.40
N GLU A 194 49.73 -1.18 28.96
CA GLU A 194 51.13 -0.82 29.20
C GLU A 194 51.41 -0.59 30.70
N GLU A 195 50.51 0.06 31.44
CA GLU A 195 50.60 0.26 32.89
C GLU A 195 50.50 -1.07 33.67
N VAL A 196 49.58 -1.96 33.27
CA VAL A 196 49.44 -3.29 33.89
C VAL A 196 50.63 -4.20 33.55
N GLU A 197 51.20 -4.11 32.35
CA GLU A 197 52.42 -4.83 31.98
C GLU A 197 53.65 -4.31 32.74
N THR A 198 53.73 -3.01 33.03
CA THR A 198 54.80 -2.44 33.86
C THR A 198 54.68 -2.83 35.33
N GLU A 199 53.47 -2.83 35.90
CA GLU A 199 53.25 -3.24 37.30
C GLU A 199 53.38 -4.77 37.50
N MET A 200 52.84 -5.57 36.57
CA MET A 200 52.98 -7.04 36.60
C MET A 200 54.43 -7.46 36.31
N GLY A 201 55.13 -6.75 35.42
CA GLY A 201 56.56 -6.95 35.16
C GLY A 201 57.43 -6.63 36.39
N LYS A 202 57.01 -5.67 37.22
CA LYS A 202 57.67 -5.31 38.48
C LYS A 202 57.40 -6.33 39.59
N LEU A 203 56.18 -6.88 39.67
CA LEU A 203 55.81 -7.93 40.61
C LEU A 203 56.49 -9.28 40.29
N MET A 204 56.72 -9.57 39.00
CA MET A 204 57.34 -10.81 38.52
C MET A 204 58.87 -10.70 38.31
N GLY A 205 59.50 -9.57 38.67
CA GLY A 205 60.95 -9.41 38.67
C GLY A 205 61.60 -9.19 37.29
N PHE A 206 60.85 -8.75 36.27
CA PHE A 206 61.35 -8.50 34.91
C PHE A 206 61.97 -7.12 34.68
N GLU A 207 62.18 -6.32 35.73
CA GLU A 207 62.71 -4.95 35.66
C GLU A 207 64.22 -4.87 35.25
N GLY A 208 64.83 -5.97 34.81
CA GLY A 208 66.28 -6.08 34.55
C GLY A 208 66.74 -6.76 33.26
N PHE A 209 65.86 -7.20 32.34
CA PHE A 209 66.28 -8.00 31.17
C PHE A 209 66.40 -7.23 29.83
N GLY A 210 66.27 -5.90 29.81
CA GLY A 210 66.14 -5.15 28.55
C GLY A 210 67.00 -3.90 28.35
N SER A 211 67.74 -3.40 29.34
CA SER A 211 68.51 -2.15 29.21
C SER A 211 69.98 -2.38 28.88
N THR A 212 70.28 -2.93 27.69
CA THR A 212 71.56 -2.71 26.99
C THR A 212 71.36 -2.83 25.49
N LYS A 213 71.11 -1.70 24.81
CA LYS A 213 71.62 -1.50 23.45
C LYS A 213 71.79 0.00 23.17
N SER A 214 72.92 0.53 23.64
CA SER A 214 73.60 1.61 22.93
C SER A 214 74.22 1.00 21.68
N GLY A 215 73.86 1.54 20.53
CA GLY A 215 74.34 1.16 19.19
C GLY A 215 73.60 1.96 18.15
#